data_AF-A0AAD5X8A9-F1
#
_entry.id   AF-A0AAD5X8A9-F1
#
_cell.length_a   1.000
_cell.length_b   1.000
_cell.length_c   1.000
_cell.angle_alpha   90.00
_cell.angle_beta   90.00
_cell.angle_gamma   90.00
#
_symmetry.space_group_name_H-M   'P 1'
#
loop_
_entity.id
_entity.type
_entity.pdbx_description
1 polymer ?
#
loop_
_entity_poly.entity_id
_entity_poly.type
_entity_poly.pdbx_seq_one_letter_code
_entity_poly.pdbx_strand_id
1 'polypeptide(L)'
;MPAPKSGSGLYGVDFQQRAKSVTSSSTSRKEYRRLKARQARLKENLLAPVTKFSMYVRLACLVIMGLLIANYLVSSSLFTAPTAFLNSILDATRGRRASALIAQEIRLMQYWAQQGDADAWAYHRKIVSDEVDGFETRVIPAVFAYADSPATIQILQPKTDGINPPLDVVPVNVYTLARVASQGAANLLVYIFDAWKDASFVNNKDLRQWFINAVRFSDAFNTLTKEALVAYLAGSSSRTVTVIILMLLMVLGILAAGVFLFVTLRHGRKKQNIVLKTLIKIPSADRRRIVADLEEEIEGLFEIEDNQERREQMKLQNVEAKSIFKSHTFMYMVALVVMGTLALSQFIPPLMSGTNSDKTARMIMISNERRYDIQMINYLVNELPAGDTTVWSDYEVQQQLTLRIYGLTTRHRSLLAGTAGVPSTSTVPELDQICRSGGICLADIGCENRPFNISIGFDKDLLYTGVDHLVEVQIEHATKYLMSNSYTYDNPDLYYMMNLQADLADGIRQIDSTLIDVERKRSANFLNITKVLFSIAIVTFVLFYLLIFYVIISAARTQMAMMVTVLFWIPSEISAKSTEIQKYLVSGTVEASEDS
;
A
#
# COMPACT_ATOMS: atom_id res chain seq x y z
N MET A 1 17.11 -37.40 -58.41
CA MET A 1 17.67 -36.75 -59.62
C MET A 1 17.61 -35.24 -59.41
N PRO A 2 18.55 -34.42 -59.90
CA PRO A 2 20.02 -34.52 -59.81
C PRO A 2 20.66 -33.21 -59.27
N ALA A 3 21.98 -33.25 -59.04
CA ALA A 3 22.86 -32.09 -58.84
C ALA A 3 22.97 -31.20 -60.11
N PRO A 4 23.57 -29.99 -60.00
CA PRO A 4 24.99 -29.79 -60.38
C PRO A 4 25.76 -28.87 -59.40
N LYS A 5 27.02 -29.12 -59.01
CA LYS A 5 28.34 -28.90 -59.67
C LYS A 5 28.90 -27.46 -59.69
N SER A 6 29.94 -27.27 -58.87
CA SER A 6 31.30 -26.73 -59.13
C SER A 6 31.59 -25.33 -59.71
N GLY A 7 32.54 -24.65 -59.03
CA GLY A 7 33.55 -23.72 -59.57
C GLY A 7 34.05 -22.77 -58.47
N SER A 8 35.15 -22.99 -57.74
CA SER A 8 36.60 -22.86 -58.05
C SER A 8 37.11 -21.43 -58.34
N GLY A 9 38.11 -20.98 -57.56
CA GLY A 9 38.95 -19.78 -57.79
C GLY A 9 39.39 -19.11 -56.47
N LEU A 10 40.37 -19.60 -55.71
CA LEU A 10 41.84 -19.35 -55.82
C LEU A 10 42.23 -17.85 -55.85
N TYR A 11 42.81 -17.37 -54.75
CA TYR A 11 44.16 -16.74 -54.74
C TYR A 11 44.77 -16.95 -53.36
N GLY A 12 45.76 -17.83 -53.31
CA GLY A 12 46.68 -17.94 -52.19
C GLY A 12 47.79 -16.89 -52.34
N VAL A 13 48.26 -16.37 -51.21
CA VAL A 13 49.57 -15.76 -51.11
C VAL A 13 50.40 -16.67 -50.22
N ASP A 14 51.36 -17.31 -50.86
CA ASP A 14 52.40 -18.13 -50.27
C ASP A 14 53.27 -17.30 -49.31
N PHE A 15 53.43 -17.78 -48.09
CA PHE A 15 54.62 -17.53 -47.28
C PHE A 15 55.17 -18.87 -46.78
N GLN A 16 55.84 -19.57 -47.68
CA GLN A 16 56.89 -20.52 -47.34
C GLN A 16 58.13 -20.17 -48.15
N GLN A 17 59.15 -19.62 -47.50
CA GLN A 17 60.54 -19.99 -47.76
C GLN A 17 61.47 -19.45 -46.67
N ARG A 18 61.72 -20.30 -45.66
CA ARG A 18 63.08 -20.70 -45.26
C ARG A 18 62.98 -21.92 -44.34
N ALA A 19 62.93 -23.08 -44.98
CA ALA A 19 63.26 -24.33 -44.31
C ALA A 19 64.78 -24.53 -44.37
N LYS A 20 65.43 -24.64 -43.21
CA LYS A 20 66.48 -25.63 -43.03
C LYS A 20 65.91 -26.73 -42.13
N SER A 21 65.67 -27.86 -42.77
CA SER A 21 65.44 -29.20 -42.24
C SER A 21 65.57 -29.41 -40.73
N VAL A 22 64.45 -29.70 -40.05
CA VAL A 22 64.41 -30.69 -38.96
C VAL A 22 63.06 -31.40 -39.01
N THR A 23 63.10 -32.73 -39.06
CA THR A 23 62.00 -33.65 -38.78
C THR A 23 61.45 -33.43 -37.36
N SER A 24 60.53 -32.49 -37.15
CA SER A 24 59.87 -32.27 -35.84
C SER A 24 58.44 -31.72 -35.92
N SER A 25 57.76 -31.84 -37.06
CA SER A 25 56.43 -31.22 -37.25
C SER A 25 55.31 -31.85 -36.42
N SER A 26 55.44 -33.11 -35.97
CA SER A 26 54.45 -33.76 -35.09
C SER A 26 54.70 -33.48 -33.60
N THR A 27 55.98 -33.38 -33.20
CA THR A 27 56.41 -33.06 -31.83
C THR A 27 56.23 -31.58 -31.51
N SER A 28 56.60 -30.67 -32.42
CA SER A 28 56.38 -29.23 -32.22
C SER A 28 54.89 -28.87 -32.21
N ARG A 29 54.06 -29.51 -33.05
CA ARG A 29 52.60 -29.37 -33.00
C ARG A 29 51.99 -29.93 -31.71
N LYS A 30 52.52 -31.05 -31.17
CA LYS A 30 52.09 -31.60 -29.88
C LYS A 30 52.49 -30.70 -28.72
N GLU A 31 53.69 -30.15 -28.73
CA GLU A 31 54.17 -29.20 -27.72
C GLU A 31 53.41 -27.88 -27.76
N TYR A 32 53.19 -27.31 -28.94
CA TYR A 32 52.35 -26.13 -29.13
C TYR A 32 50.91 -26.36 -28.63
N ARG A 33 50.31 -27.52 -28.92
CA ARG A 33 48.99 -27.89 -28.38
C ARG A 33 49.00 -28.04 -26.86
N ARG A 34 50.05 -28.60 -26.26
CA ARG A 34 50.22 -28.71 -24.80
C ARG A 34 50.39 -27.34 -24.15
N LEU A 35 51.16 -26.44 -24.76
CA LEU A 35 51.37 -25.06 -24.31
C LEU A 35 50.06 -24.26 -24.36
N LYS A 36 49.33 -24.35 -25.47
CA LYS A 36 48.00 -23.75 -25.63
C LYS A 36 46.98 -24.30 -24.63
N ALA A 37 47.01 -25.61 -24.35
CA ALA A 37 46.15 -26.23 -23.33
C ALA A 37 46.50 -25.78 -21.90
N ARG A 38 47.79 -25.61 -21.59
CA ARG A 38 48.25 -25.05 -20.30
C ARG A 38 47.84 -23.58 -20.15
N GLN A 39 48.02 -22.78 -21.19
CA GLN A 39 47.57 -21.39 -21.21
C GLN A 39 46.05 -21.28 -21.01
N ALA A 40 45.27 -22.15 -21.65
CA ALA A 40 43.82 -22.19 -21.47
C ALA A 40 43.43 -22.53 -20.02
N ARG A 41 44.05 -23.55 -19.40
CA ARG A 41 43.80 -23.93 -18.00
C ARG A 41 44.21 -22.84 -17.01
N LEU A 42 45.36 -22.19 -17.22
CA LEU A 42 45.83 -21.11 -16.35
C LEU A 42 44.90 -19.89 -16.44
N LYS A 43 44.47 -19.56 -17.66
CA LYS A 43 43.47 -18.52 -17.94
C LYS A 43 42.13 -18.83 -17.26
N GLU A 44 41.67 -20.07 -17.35
CA GLU A 44 40.44 -20.51 -16.69
C GLU A 44 40.53 -20.42 -15.16
N ASN A 45 41.63 -20.88 -14.54
CA ASN A 45 41.83 -20.80 -13.09
C ASN A 45 41.94 -19.36 -12.54
N LEU A 46 42.53 -18.46 -13.33
CA LEU A 46 42.62 -17.03 -12.98
C LEU A 46 41.30 -16.30 -13.19
N LEU A 47 40.52 -16.65 -14.24
CA LEU A 47 39.22 -16.03 -14.53
C LEU A 47 38.05 -16.62 -13.74
N ALA A 48 38.14 -17.88 -13.29
CA ALA A 48 37.13 -18.58 -12.49
C ALA A 48 36.55 -17.76 -11.32
N PRO A 49 37.35 -17.07 -10.49
CA PRO A 49 36.80 -16.21 -9.43
C PRO A 49 35.98 -15.03 -9.98
N VAL A 50 36.38 -14.45 -11.12
CA VAL A 50 35.66 -13.32 -11.75
C VAL A 50 34.38 -13.79 -12.46
N THR A 51 34.37 -14.97 -13.05
CA THR A 51 33.16 -15.56 -13.66
C THR A 51 32.15 -15.98 -12.60
N LYS A 52 32.58 -16.66 -11.53
CA LYS A 52 31.74 -16.96 -10.36
C LYS A 52 31.18 -15.68 -9.75
N PHE A 53 32.02 -14.68 -9.54
CA PHE A 53 31.61 -13.37 -9.04
C PHE A 53 30.54 -12.71 -9.93
N SER A 54 30.76 -12.70 -11.25
CA SER A 54 29.79 -12.16 -12.21
C SER A 54 28.43 -12.84 -12.11
N MET A 55 28.40 -14.16 -11.92
CA MET A 55 27.17 -14.93 -11.73
C MET A 55 26.45 -14.54 -10.43
N TYR A 56 27.17 -14.48 -9.30
CA TYR A 56 26.56 -14.14 -8.01
C TYR A 56 26.03 -12.70 -7.96
N VAL A 57 26.73 -11.72 -8.54
CA VAL A 57 26.20 -10.35 -8.57
C VAL A 57 25.01 -10.24 -9.52
N ARG A 58 25.00 -10.95 -10.64
CA ARG A 58 23.79 -11.03 -11.48
C ARG A 58 22.60 -11.59 -10.69
N LEU A 59 22.83 -12.66 -9.92
CA LEU A 59 21.79 -13.22 -9.04
C LEU A 59 21.33 -12.20 -7.98
N ALA A 60 22.26 -11.54 -7.29
CA ALA A 60 21.95 -10.51 -6.30
C ALA A 60 21.17 -9.34 -6.92
N CYS A 61 21.57 -8.89 -8.12
CA CYS A 61 20.85 -7.87 -8.88
C CYS A 61 19.42 -8.31 -9.21
N LEU A 62 19.21 -9.56 -9.63
CA LEU A 62 17.86 -10.08 -9.88
C LEU A 62 17.01 -10.13 -8.61
N VAL A 63 17.60 -10.52 -7.48
CA VAL A 63 16.90 -10.51 -6.17
C VAL A 63 16.52 -9.09 -5.76
N ILE A 64 17.44 -8.13 -5.85
CA ILE A 64 17.21 -6.72 -5.53
C ILE A 64 16.11 -6.13 -6.45
N MET A 65 16.14 -6.45 -7.74
CA MET A 65 15.10 -6.04 -8.69
C MET A 65 13.75 -6.68 -8.36
N GLY A 66 13.72 -7.96 -8.00
CA GLY A 66 12.52 -8.64 -7.53
C GLY A 66 11.94 -7.99 -6.27
N LEU A 67 12.78 -7.58 -5.32
CA LEU A 67 12.36 -6.86 -4.11
C LEU A 67 11.77 -5.48 -4.44
N LEU A 68 12.36 -4.73 -5.38
CA LEU A 68 11.81 -3.44 -5.83
C LEU A 68 10.43 -3.61 -6.47
N ILE A 69 10.27 -4.61 -7.34
CA ILE A 69 8.98 -4.90 -7.99
C ILE A 69 7.95 -5.36 -6.97
N ALA A 70 8.31 -6.27 -6.07
CA ALA A 70 7.44 -6.74 -5.00
C ALA A 70 7.00 -5.58 -4.09
N ASN A 71 7.92 -4.69 -3.71
CA ASN A 71 7.60 -3.50 -2.93
C ASN A 71 6.62 -2.58 -3.67
N TYR A 72 6.85 -2.32 -4.97
CA TYR A 72 5.93 -1.51 -5.77
C TYR A 72 4.51 -2.12 -5.81
N LEU A 73 4.39 -3.44 -6.02
CA LEU A 73 3.11 -4.13 -6.05
C LEU A 73 2.38 -4.06 -4.69
N VAL A 74 3.09 -4.35 -3.59
CA VAL A 74 2.51 -4.28 -2.24
C VAL A 74 2.12 -2.84 -1.90
N SER A 75 2.98 -1.87 -2.20
CA SER A 75 2.72 -0.44 -1.96
C SER A 75 1.51 0.06 -2.77
N SER A 76 1.40 -0.34 -4.04
CA SER A 76 0.24 0.01 -4.86
C SER A 76 -1.07 -0.50 -4.24
N SER A 77 -1.06 -1.71 -3.68
CA SER A 77 -2.25 -2.26 -3.01
C SER A 77 -2.63 -1.50 -1.73
N LEU A 78 -1.63 -0.97 -1.01
CA LEU A 78 -1.81 -0.13 0.18
C LEU A 78 -2.50 1.20 -0.15
N PHE A 79 -2.29 1.76 -1.34
CA PHE A 79 -2.94 3.03 -1.73
C PHE A 79 -4.36 2.84 -2.27
N THR A 80 -4.69 1.68 -2.85
CA THR A 80 -6.04 1.42 -3.40
C THR A 80 -7.02 0.93 -2.33
N ALA A 81 -6.55 0.14 -1.37
CA ALA A 81 -7.43 -0.51 -0.39
C ALA A 81 -8.18 0.44 0.55
N PRO A 82 -7.62 1.57 1.04
CA PRO A 82 -8.33 2.50 1.89
C PRO A 82 -9.60 3.02 1.22
N THR A 83 -9.52 3.43 -0.04
CA THR A 83 -10.68 3.99 -0.76
C THR A 83 -11.81 2.98 -0.95
N ALA A 84 -11.50 1.74 -1.32
CA ALA A 84 -12.49 0.67 -1.45
C ALA A 84 -13.14 0.34 -0.09
N PHE A 85 -12.32 0.30 0.95
CA PHE A 85 -12.79 0.04 2.31
C PHE A 85 -13.68 1.15 2.85
N LEU A 86 -13.29 2.42 2.68
CA LEU A 86 -14.06 3.57 3.16
C LEU A 86 -15.45 3.64 2.50
N ASN A 87 -15.54 3.36 1.20
CA ASN A 87 -16.82 3.24 0.51
C ASN A 87 -17.66 2.10 1.09
N SER A 88 -17.05 0.92 1.30
CA SER A 88 -17.74 -0.23 1.89
C SER A 88 -18.23 0.02 3.32
N ILE A 89 -17.46 0.76 4.15
CA ILE A 89 -17.92 1.19 5.48
C ILE A 89 -19.17 2.06 5.34
N LEU A 90 -19.16 3.06 4.46
CA LEU A 90 -20.30 3.97 4.32
C LEU A 90 -21.57 3.24 3.92
N ASP A 91 -21.47 2.25 3.06
CA ASP A 91 -22.60 1.42 2.67
C ASP A 91 -23.05 0.52 3.84
N ALA A 92 -22.11 -0.09 4.57
CA ALA A 92 -22.40 -0.93 5.74
C ALA A 92 -23.06 -0.14 6.90
N THR A 93 -22.73 1.14 7.08
CA THR A 93 -23.35 2.01 8.11
C THR A 93 -24.74 2.51 7.75
N ARG A 94 -25.21 2.31 6.50
CA ARG A 94 -26.58 2.71 6.13
C ARG A 94 -27.64 1.93 6.89
N GLY A 95 -27.48 0.61 7.02
CA GLY A 95 -28.48 -0.27 7.65
C GLY A 95 -28.89 0.22 9.05
N ARG A 96 -27.92 0.58 9.91
CA ARG A 96 -28.21 1.08 11.27
C ARG A 96 -28.93 2.43 11.32
N ARG A 97 -28.70 3.30 10.33
CA ARG A 97 -29.32 4.64 10.27
C ARG A 97 -30.71 4.55 9.65
N ALA A 98 -30.84 3.77 8.60
CA ALA A 98 -32.11 3.52 7.94
C ALA A 98 -33.10 2.84 8.89
N SER A 99 -32.69 1.85 9.68
CA SER A 99 -33.58 1.21 10.67
C SER A 99 -34.08 2.20 11.72
N ALA A 100 -33.21 3.08 12.19
CA ALA A 100 -33.53 4.14 13.15
C ALA A 100 -34.50 5.17 12.57
N LEU A 101 -34.24 5.63 11.35
CA LEU A 101 -35.09 6.57 10.62
C LEU A 101 -36.46 5.97 10.37
N ILE A 102 -36.53 4.77 9.80
CA ILE A 102 -37.81 4.07 9.57
C ILE A 102 -38.62 3.96 10.87
N ALA A 103 -37.99 3.61 12.01
CA ALA A 103 -38.69 3.55 13.29
C ALA A 103 -39.25 4.91 13.73
N GLN A 104 -38.47 5.98 13.60
CA GLN A 104 -38.94 7.34 13.86
C GLN A 104 -40.12 7.71 12.96
N GLU A 105 -39.97 7.50 11.65
CA GLU A 105 -40.98 7.88 10.65
C GLU A 105 -42.27 7.08 10.80
N ILE A 106 -42.20 5.79 11.15
CA ILE A 106 -43.39 4.98 11.47
C ILE A 106 -44.09 5.52 12.72
N ARG A 107 -43.36 5.98 13.73
CA ARG A 107 -43.97 6.60 14.91
C ARG A 107 -44.67 7.92 14.55
N LEU A 108 -44.06 8.72 13.68
CA LEU A 108 -44.67 9.96 13.17
C LEU A 108 -45.90 9.66 12.29
N MET A 109 -45.87 8.61 11.47
CA MET A 109 -47.06 8.13 10.76
C MET A 109 -48.18 7.82 11.75
N GLN A 110 -47.91 7.06 12.82
CA GLN A 110 -48.92 6.76 13.83
C GLN A 110 -49.49 8.04 14.46
N TYR A 111 -48.63 8.98 14.86
CA TYR A 111 -49.04 10.25 15.45
C TYR A 111 -49.95 11.05 14.51
N TRP A 112 -49.51 11.33 13.28
CA TRP A 112 -50.27 12.16 12.34
C TRP A 112 -51.58 11.51 11.88
N ALA A 113 -51.62 10.18 11.76
CA ALA A 113 -52.86 9.47 11.49
C ALA A 113 -53.88 9.63 12.63
N GLN A 114 -53.43 9.57 13.89
CA GLN A 114 -54.28 9.80 15.06
C GLN A 114 -54.76 11.25 15.15
N GLN A 115 -53.96 12.21 14.69
CA GLN A 115 -54.38 13.62 14.56
C GLN A 115 -55.32 13.87 13.37
N GLY A 116 -55.45 12.92 12.45
CA GLY A 116 -56.28 13.05 11.25
C GLY A 116 -55.62 13.86 10.12
N ASP A 117 -54.30 14.08 10.16
CA ASP A 117 -53.55 14.78 9.12
C ASP A 117 -53.01 13.79 8.07
N ALA A 118 -53.73 13.68 6.95
CA ALA A 118 -53.40 12.76 5.87
C ALA A 118 -52.15 13.20 5.07
N ASP A 119 -51.90 14.50 4.97
CA ASP A 119 -50.77 15.03 4.19
C ASP A 119 -49.46 14.80 4.92
N ALA A 120 -49.43 15.10 6.23
CA ALA A 120 -48.28 14.81 7.07
C ALA A 120 -48.01 13.29 7.15
N TRP A 121 -49.05 12.47 7.31
CA TRP A 121 -48.91 11.01 7.25
C TRP A 121 -48.31 10.54 5.93
N ALA A 122 -48.81 11.05 4.79
CA ALA A 122 -48.32 10.68 3.47
C ALA A 122 -46.85 11.08 3.24
N TYR A 123 -46.44 12.23 3.79
CA TYR A 123 -45.06 12.68 3.79
C TYR A 123 -44.14 11.67 4.51
N HIS A 124 -44.47 11.28 5.74
CA HIS A 124 -43.68 10.32 6.51
C HIS A 124 -43.70 8.91 5.89
N ARG A 125 -44.86 8.48 5.35
CA ARG A 125 -44.98 7.23 4.61
C ARG A 125 -44.04 7.17 3.41
N LYS A 126 -43.88 8.28 2.68
CA LYS A 126 -42.95 8.36 1.55
C LYS A 126 -41.51 8.13 2.01
N ILE A 127 -41.08 8.74 3.11
CA ILE A 127 -39.72 8.56 3.65
C ILE A 127 -39.49 7.08 4.02
N VAL A 128 -40.45 6.44 4.67
CA VAL A 128 -40.37 4.99 4.97
C VAL A 128 -40.24 4.16 3.70
N SER A 129 -41.02 4.48 2.66
CA SER A 129 -40.92 3.81 1.35
C SER A 129 -39.54 3.98 0.72
N ASP A 130 -39.00 5.20 0.69
CA ASP A 130 -37.69 5.50 0.11
C ASP A 130 -36.56 4.74 0.84
N GLU A 131 -36.67 4.59 2.17
CA GLU A 131 -35.71 3.82 2.97
C GLU A 131 -35.87 2.29 2.80
N VAL A 132 -37.09 1.77 2.64
CA VAL A 132 -37.34 0.37 2.29
C VAL A 132 -36.70 0.02 0.94
N ASP A 133 -36.93 0.86 -0.08
CA ASP A 133 -36.27 0.71 -1.39
C ASP A 133 -34.74 0.79 -1.22
N GLY A 134 -34.25 1.65 -0.31
CA GLY A 134 -32.84 1.72 0.08
C GLY A 134 -32.30 0.42 0.69
N PHE A 135 -33.08 -0.27 1.52
CA PHE A 135 -32.71 -1.58 2.07
C PHE A 135 -32.58 -2.62 0.96
N GLU A 136 -33.54 -2.70 0.05
CA GLU A 136 -33.57 -3.68 -1.04
C GLU A 136 -32.46 -3.47 -2.05
N THR A 137 -32.21 -2.22 -2.44
CA THR A 137 -31.25 -1.88 -3.49
C THR A 137 -29.81 -1.76 -3.00
N ARG A 138 -29.58 -1.43 -1.72
CA ARG A 138 -28.24 -1.10 -1.21
C ARG A 138 -27.83 -1.91 0.01
N VAL A 139 -28.66 -2.00 1.06
CA VAL A 139 -28.26 -2.64 2.32
C VAL A 139 -28.20 -4.17 2.17
N ILE A 140 -29.26 -4.79 1.66
CA ILE A 140 -29.35 -6.25 1.51
C ILE A 140 -28.22 -6.80 0.60
N PRO A 141 -27.94 -6.21 -0.57
CA PRO A 141 -26.79 -6.64 -1.39
C PRO A 141 -25.45 -6.50 -0.67
N ALA A 142 -25.25 -5.42 0.10
CA ALA A 142 -24.01 -5.20 0.82
C ALA A 142 -23.78 -6.24 1.94
N VAL A 143 -24.84 -6.71 2.59
CA VAL A 143 -24.76 -7.73 3.66
C VAL A 143 -24.95 -9.16 3.16
N PHE A 144 -25.15 -9.38 1.85
CA PHE A 144 -25.32 -10.71 1.27
C PHE A 144 -24.13 -11.63 1.51
N ALA A 145 -22.91 -11.08 1.58
CA ALA A 145 -21.70 -11.83 1.93
C ALA A 145 -21.78 -12.51 3.32
N TYR A 146 -22.72 -12.11 4.18
CA TYR A 146 -22.95 -12.67 5.51
C TYR A 146 -24.15 -13.64 5.55
N ALA A 147 -24.68 -14.07 4.40
CA ALA A 147 -25.82 -14.99 4.34
C ALA A 147 -25.57 -16.33 5.06
N ASP A 148 -24.33 -16.83 5.02
CA ASP A 148 -23.92 -18.08 5.66
C ASP A 148 -23.31 -17.87 7.06
N SER A 149 -23.31 -16.64 7.58
CA SER A 149 -22.79 -16.36 8.92
C SER A 149 -23.70 -16.96 10.01
N PRO A 150 -23.13 -17.36 11.16
CA PRO A 150 -23.91 -17.91 12.26
C PRO A 150 -24.97 -16.93 12.76
N ALA A 151 -26.13 -17.45 13.13
CA ALA A 151 -27.27 -16.68 13.62
C ALA A 151 -27.07 -16.28 15.10
N THR A 152 -26.35 -15.18 15.32
CA THR A 152 -25.99 -14.70 16.67
C THR A 152 -26.88 -13.57 17.17
N ILE A 153 -27.65 -12.91 16.30
CA ILE A 153 -28.48 -11.75 16.64
C ILE A 153 -29.86 -12.25 17.06
N GLN A 154 -30.31 -11.86 18.24
CA GLN A 154 -31.61 -12.26 18.77
C GLN A 154 -32.66 -11.18 18.49
N ILE A 155 -33.65 -11.53 17.68
CA ILE A 155 -34.85 -10.71 17.44
C ILE A 155 -36.04 -11.26 18.21
N LEU A 156 -36.99 -10.39 18.54
CA LEU A 156 -38.21 -10.73 19.28
C LEU A 156 -39.40 -10.72 18.32
N GLN A 157 -40.13 -11.82 18.21
CA GLN A 157 -41.30 -11.92 17.35
C GLN A 157 -42.58 -12.14 18.17
N PRO A 158 -43.60 -11.29 18.05
CA PRO A 158 -44.90 -11.54 18.65
C PRO A 158 -45.60 -12.70 17.95
N LYS A 159 -46.12 -13.68 18.73
CA LYS A 159 -46.83 -14.86 18.18
C LYS A 159 -48.18 -14.54 17.54
N THR A 160 -48.87 -13.55 18.09
CA THR A 160 -50.25 -13.20 17.74
C THR A 160 -50.43 -11.69 17.85
N ASP A 161 -51.48 -11.16 17.23
CA ASP A 161 -51.98 -9.82 17.54
C ASP A 161 -52.50 -9.74 18.99
N GLY A 162 -52.53 -8.54 19.55
CA GLY A 162 -53.16 -8.26 20.86
C GLY A 162 -52.25 -7.53 21.85
N ILE A 163 -52.80 -7.28 23.04
CA ILE A 163 -52.09 -6.59 24.13
C ILE A 163 -51.18 -7.60 24.81
N ASN A 164 -49.86 -7.38 24.69
CA ASN A 164 -48.79 -8.17 25.32
C ASN A 164 -48.81 -9.66 24.93
N PRO A 165 -48.73 -9.98 23.63
CA PRO A 165 -48.61 -11.35 23.18
C PRO A 165 -47.26 -11.92 23.60
N PRO A 166 -47.17 -13.25 23.84
CA PRO A 166 -45.89 -13.90 24.09
C PRO A 166 -44.91 -13.65 22.94
N LEU A 167 -43.67 -13.33 23.30
CA LEU A 167 -42.57 -13.07 22.36
C LEU A 167 -41.72 -14.33 22.20
N ASP A 168 -41.42 -14.70 20.96
CA ASP A 168 -40.39 -15.68 20.64
C ASP A 168 -39.06 -14.99 20.37
N VAL A 169 -37.99 -15.60 20.86
CA VAL A 169 -36.62 -15.18 20.53
C VAL A 169 -36.16 -15.98 19.31
N VAL A 170 -35.97 -15.28 18.20
CA VAL A 170 -35.50 -15.90 16.95
C VAL A 170 -34.05 -15.47 16.71
N PRO A 171 -33.10 -16.42 16.66
CA PRO A 171 -31.73 -16.12 16.27
C PRO A 171 -31.66 -15.91 14.75
N VAL A 172 -31.05 -14.81 14.32
CA VAL A 172 -30.83 -14.46 12.91
C VAL A 172 -29.39 -14.00 12.68
N ASN A 173 -28.93 -14.10 11.44
CA ASN A 173 -27.69 -13.44 11.01
C ASN A 173 -28.00 -12.05 10.42
N VAL A 174 -26.97 -11.26 10.13
CA VAL A 174 -27.13 -9.86 9.66
C VAL A 174 -27.87 -9.78 8.32
N TYR A 175 -27.63 -10.73 7.41
CA TYR A 175 -28.36 -10.79 6.14
C TYR A 175 -29.85 -10.99 6.35
N THR A 176 -30.21 -11.98 7.18
CA THR A 176 -31.60 -12.26 7.55
C THR A 176 -32.21 -11.09 8.32
N LEU A 177 -31.45 -10.45 9.19
CA LEU A 177 -31.86 -9.24 9.90
C LEU A 177 -32.24 -8.11 8.93
N ALA A 178 -31.43 -7.84 7.91
CA ALA A 178 -31.73 -6.82 6.91
C ALA A 178 -33.01 -7.13 6.13
N ARG A 179 -33.24 -8.41 5.80
CA ARG A 179 -34.49 -8.85 5.16
C ARG A 179 -35.69 -8.68 6.08
N VAL A 180 -35.57 -9.08 7.35
CA VAL A 180 -36.64 -8.92 8.34
C VAL A 180 -36.95 -7.44 8.57
N ALA A 181 -35.93 -6.58 8.61
CA ALA A 181 -36.12 -5.14 8.73
C ALA A 181 -36.83 -4.56 7.49
N SER A 182 -36.36 -4.89 6.29
CA SER A 182 -37.00 -4.42 5.04
C SER A 182 -38.45 -4.89 4.95
N GLN A 183 -38.70 -6.17 5.22
CA GLN A 183 -40.04 -6.77 5.12
C GLN A 183 -40.99 -6.26 6.20
N GLY A 184 -40.50 -6.06 7.44
CA GLY A 184 -41.32 -5.51 8.52
C GLY A 184 -41.82 -4.10 8.21
N ALA A 185 -40.93 -3.24 7.69
CA ALA A 185 -41.30 -1.90 7.26
C ALA A 185 -42.21 -1.92 6.02
N ALA A 186 -41.94 -2.78 5.04
CA ALA A 186 -42.79 -2.94 3.85
C ALA A 186 -44.21 -3.41 4.21
N ASN A 187 -44.37 -4.33 5.16
CA ASN A 187 -45.68 -4.77 5.63
C ASN A 187 -46.48 -3.61 6.21
N LEU A 188 -45.84 -2.69 6.92
CA LEU A 188 -46.50 -1.50 7.48
C LEU A 188 -46.96 -0.51 6.40
N LEU A 189 -46.24 -0.43 5.27
CA LEU A 189 -46.62 0.43 4.14
C LEU A 189 -47.89 -0.03 3.41
N VAL A 190 -48.31 -1.28 3.59
CA VAL A 190 -49.54 -1.85 2.98
C VAL A 190 -50.81 -1.25 3.62
N TYR A 191 -50.75 -0.87 4.89
CA TYR A 191 -51.90 -0.31 5.59
C TYR A 191 -52.19 1.13 5.14
N ILE A 192 -53.44 1.39 4.77
CA ILE A 192 -53.93 2.72 4.36
C ILE A 192 -54.15 3.63 5.57
N PHE A 193 -54.19 4.95 5.33
CA PHE A 193 -54.37 5.98 6.35
C PHE A 193 -55.48 5.66 7.38
N ASP A 194 -56.66 5.21 6.92
CA ASP A 194 -57.79 4.90 7.80
C ASP A 194 -57.49 3.79 8.81
N ALA A 195 -56.61 2.83 8.48
CA ALA A 195 -56.20 1.79 9.42
C ALA A 195 -55.32 2.36 10.54
N TRP A 196 -54.44 3.32 10.23
CA TRP A 196 -53.55 3.97 11.21
C TRP A 196 -54.31 4.92 12.15
N LYS A 197 -55.47 5.39 11.72
CA LYS A 197 -56.36 6.25 12.53
C LYS A 197 -57.03 5.47 13.67
N ASP A 198 -57.21 4.15 13.51
CA ASP A 198 -57.78 3.32 14.55
C ASP A 198 -56.81 3.21 15.74
N ALA A 199 -57.28 3.62 16.93
CA ALA A 199 -56.51 3.51 18.17
C ALA A 199 -56.09 2.07 18.49
N SER A 200 -56.84 1.07 17.99
CA SER A 200 -56.51 -0.34 18.15
C SER A 200 -55.28 -0.78 17.35
N PHE A 201 -54.85 0.00 16.35
CA PHE A 201 -53.73 -0.31 15.47
C PHE A 201 -52.39 -0.41 16.22
N VAL A 202 -52.27 0.20 17.40
CA VAL A 202 -51.10 0.02 18.28
C VAL A 202 -50.86 -1.45 18.69
N ASN A 203 -51.91 -2.28 18.65
CA ASN A 203 -51.85 -3.70 18.98
C ASN A 203 -51.53 -4.59 17.77
N ASN A 204 -51.30 -4.00 16.59
CA ASN A 204 -50.91 -4.72 15.39
C ASN A 204 -49.54 -5.40 15.58
N LYS A 205 -49.45 -6.70 15.28
CA LYS A 205 -48.21 -7.47 15.43
C LYS A 205 -47.03 -6.89 14.65
N ASP A 206 -47.25 -6.38 13.44
CA ASP A 206 -46.18 -5.90 12.56
C ASP A 206 -45.58 -4.60 13.12
N LEU A 207 -46.45 -3.71 13.61
CA LEU A 207 -46.06 -2.45 14.25
C LEU A 207 -45.26 -2.73 15.53
N ARG A 208 -45.77 -3.63 16.37
CA ARG A 208 -45.11 -4.02 17.61
C ARG A 208 -43.78 -4.73 17.37
N GLN A 209 -43.73 -5.64 16.39
CA GLN A 209 -42.49 -6.31 16.00
C GLN A 209 -41.45 -5.29 15.56
N TRP A 210 -41.85 -4.24 14.85
CA TRP A 210 -40.94 -3.17 14.44
C TRP A 210 -40.31 -2.48 15.64
N PHE A 211 -41.13 -1.91 16.53
CA PHE A 211 -40.64 -1.08 17.63
C PHE A 211 -39.83 -1.87 18.67
N ILE A 212 -40.26 -3.08 19.04
CA ILE A 212 -39.52 -3.94 19.98
C ILE A 212 -38.11 -4.26 19.49
N ASN A 213 -37.91 -4.30 18.16
CA ASN A 213 -36.62 -4.62 17.58
C ASN A 213 -35.87 -3.41 17.02
N ALA A 214 -36.44 -2.20 17.01
CA ALA A 214 -35.84 -1.04 16.35
C ALA A 214 -34.40 -0.75 16.85
N VAL A 215 -34.19 -0.77 18.16
CA VAL A 215 -32.86 -0.60 18.76
C VAL A 215 -31.95 -1.80 18.46
N ARG A 216 -32.48 -3.03 18.52
CA ARG A 216 -31.72 -4.27 18.24
C ARG A 216 -31.24 -4.33 16.80
N PHE A 217 -32.09 -3.98 15.85
CA PHE A 217 -31.75 -3.86 14.43
C PHE A 217 -30.58 -2.90 14.25
N SER A 218 -30.74 -1.71 14.81
CA SER A 218 -29.78 -0.62 14.69
C SER A 218 -28.41 -0.96 15.32
N ASP A 219 -28.40 -1.53 16.52
CA ASP A 219 -27.16 -1.90 17.21
C ASP A 219 -26.48 -3.13 16.59
N ALA A 220 -27.21 -4.08 16.03
CA ALA A 220 -26.63 -5.22 15.33
C ALA A 220 -25.84 -4.77 14.08
N PHE A 221 -26.40 -3.86 13.27
CA PHE A 221 -25.69 -3.25 12.13
C PHE A 221 -24.49 -2.40 12.59
N ASN A 222 -24.56 -1.78 13.76
CA ASN A 222 -23.44 -1.04 14.34
C ASN A 222 -22.24 -1.96 14.66
N THR A 223 -22.49 -3.14 15.22
CA THR A 223 -21.44 -4.14 15.51
C THR A 223 -20.71 -4.59 14.25
N LEU A 224 -21.45 -4.87 13.17
CA LEU A 224 -20.85 -5.24 11.87
C LEU A 224 -19.87 -4.17 11.37
N THR A 225 -20.24 -2.89 11.49
CA THR A 225 -19.39 -1.79 11.05
C THR A 225 -18.09 -1.74 11.85
N LYS A 226 -18.16 -1.96 13.17
CA LYS A 226 -16.98 -2.00 14.04
C LYS A 226 -16.06 -3.17 13.69
N GLU A 227 -16.63 -4.35 13.44
CA GLU A 227 -15.87 -5.52 13.00
C GLU A 227 -15.17 -5.27 11.66
N ALA A 228 -15.85 -4.63 10.71
CA ALA A 228 -15.25 -4.24 9.43
C ALA A 228 -14.06 -3.28 9.62
N LEU A 229 -14.17 -2.30 10.53
CA LEU A 229 -13.05 -1.42 10.89
C LEU A 229 -11.87 -2.18 11.50
N VAL A 230 -12.14 -3.09 12.44
CA VAL A 230 -11.09 -3.92 13.06
C VAL A 230 -10.39 -4.77 12.00
N ALA A 231 -11.14 -5.41 11.10
CA ALA A 231 -10.59 -6.21 10.01
C ALA A 231 -9.72 -5.39 9.07
N TYR A 232 -10.14 -4.16 8.73
CA TYR A 232 -9.33 -3.24 7.93
C TYR A 232 -8.04 -2.83 8.63
N LEU A 233 -8.11 -2.42 9.89
CA LEU A 233 -6.93 -2.00 10.65
C LEU A 233 -5.93 -3.16 10.79
N ALA A 234 -6.42 -4.38 11.01
CA ALA A 234 -5.58 -5.59 11.01
C ALA A 234 -4.92 -5.83 9.64
N GLY A 235 -5.68 -5.68 8.55
CA GLY A 235 -5.17 -5.80 7.18
C GLY A 235 -4.15 -4.71 6.80
N SER A 236 -4.40 -3.46 7.19
CA SER A 236 -3.50 -2.31 7.01
C SER A 236 -2.19 -2.52 7.77
N SER A 237 -2.27 -2.96 9.03
CA SER A 237 -1.12 -3.33 9.84
C SER A 237 -0.31 -4.47 9.21
N SER A 238 -0.96 -5.55 8.78
CA SER A 238 -0.31 -6.69 8.12
C SER A 238 0.46 -6.28 6.86
N ARG A 239 -0.11 -5.42 6.02
CA ARG A 239 0.55 -4.89 4.83
C ARG A 239 1.72 -3.96 5.17
N THR A 240 1.56 -3.12 6.19
CA THR A 240 2.64 -2.25 6.69
C THR A 240 3.83 -3.09 7.19
N VAL A 241 3.56 -4.15 7.96
CA VAL A 241 4.58 -5.12 8.39
C VAL A 241 5.26 -5.78 7.19
N THR A 242 4.49 -6.13 6.15
CA THR A 242 5.05 -6.70 4.90
C THR A 242 6.01 -5.72 4.22
N VAL A 243 5.67 -4.43 4.15
CA VAL A 243 6.56 -3.36 3.63
C VAL A 243 7.83 -3.25 4.47
N ILE A 244 7.73 -3.33 5.80
CA ILE A 244 8.90 -3.30 6.71
C ILE A 244 9.80 -4.53 6.48
N ILE A 245 9.22 -5.73 6.34
CA ILE A 245 9.98 -6.95 6.04
C ILE A 245 10.71 -6.82 4.70
N LEU A 246 10.03 -6.33 3.65
CA LEU A 246 10.65 -6.07 2.36
C LEU A 246 11.77 -5.03 2.45
N MET A 247 11.61 -4.00 3.26
CA MET A 247 12.65 -3.00 3.53
C MET A 247 13.88 -3.65 4.18
N LEU A 248 13.69 -4.47 5.21
CA LEU A 248 14.79 -5.18 5.88
C LEU A 248 15.50 -6.15 4.94
N LEU A 249 14.76 -6.91 4.13
CA LEU A 249 15.33 -7.79 3.10
C LEU A 249 16.12 -7.01 2.05
N MET A 250 15.66 -5.80 1.69
CA MET A 250 16.36 -4.92 0.77
C MET A 250 17.68 -4.42 1.37
N VAL A 251 17.68 -3.95 2.62
CA VAL A 251 18.91 -3.54 3.32
C VAL A 251 19.90 -4.69 3.40
N LEU A 252 19.45 -5.88 3.82
CA LEU A 252 20.28 -7.08 3.89
C LEU A 252 20.81 -7.50 2.51
N GLY A 253 19.99 -7.42 1.47
CA GLY A 253 20.39 -7.73 0.09
C GLY A 253 21.47 -6.78 -0.43
N ILE A 254 21.33 -5.48 -0.17
CA ILE A 254 22.32 -4.45 -0.56
C ILE A 254 23.62 -4.62 0.23
N LEU A 255 23.55 -4.85 1.54
CA LEU A 255 24.73 -5.12 2.37
C LEU A 255 25.45 -6.40 1.94
N ALA A 256 24.71 -7.49 1.70
CA ALA A 256 25.28 -8.75 1.22
C ALA A 256 25.96 -8.58 -0.14
N ALA A 257 25.33 -7.86 -1.07
CA ALA A 257 25.93 -7.53 -2.37
C ALA A 257 27.22 -6.71 -2.21
N GLY A 258 27.24 -5.74 -1.28
CA GLY A 258 28.42 -4.95 -0.95
C GLY A 258 29.56 -5.78 -0.35
N VAL A 259 29.28 -6.58 0.67
CA VAL A 259 30.28 -7.46 1.33
C VAL A 259 30.84 -8.49 0.35
N PHE A 260 29.98 -9.15 -0.41
CA PHE A 260 30.39 -10.16 -1.38
C PHE A 260 31.30 -9.56 -2.46
N LEU A 261 30.96 -8.35 -2.94
CA LEU A 261 31.81 -7.64 -3.88
C LEU A 261 33.15 -7.24 -3.26
N PHE A 262 33.16 -6.72 -2.02
CA PHE A 262 34.40 -6.35 -1.35
C PHE A 262 35.35 -7.55 -1.19
N VAL A 263 34.83 -8.70 -0.76
CA VAL A 263 35.60 -9.94 -0.60
C VAL A 263 36.18 -10.42 -1.92
N THR A 264 35.38 -10.43 -2.99
CA THR A 264 35.81 -10.91 -4.30
C THR A 264 36.82 -9.98 -4.98
N LEU A 265 36.64 -8.66 -4.88
CA LEU A 265 37.64 -7.69 -5.31
C LEU A 265 38.96 -7.87 -4.54
N ARG A 266 38.91 -8.09 -3.24
CA ARG A 266 40.11 -8.37 -2.42
C ARG A 266 40.78 -9.68 -2.84
N HIS A 267 40.02 -10.73 -3.13
CA HIS A 267 40.56 -12.01 -3.58
C HIS A 267 41.19 -11.91 -4.98
N GLY A 268 40.54 -11.18 -5.89
CA GLY A 268 41.11 -10.83 -7.20
C GLY A 268 42.42 -10.07 -7.08
N ARG A 269 42.47 -9.05 -6.21
CA ARG A 269 43.69 -8.29 -5.93
C ARG A 269 44.80 -9.15 -5.32
N LYS A 270 44.48 -10.09 -4.42
CA LYS A 270 45.45 -11.05 -3.88
C LYS A 270 46.06 -11.90 -5.00
N LYS A 271 45.24 -12.45 -5.90
CA LYS A 271 45.73 -13.23 -7.05
C LYS A 271 46.58 -12.39 -8.02
N GLN A 272 46.17 -11.16 -8.31
CA GLN A 272 46.98 -10.21 -9.10
C GLN A 272 48.32 -9.91 -8.43
N ASN A 273 48.33 -9.68 -7.12
CA ASN A 273 49.57 -9.43 -6.37
C ASN A 273 50.50 -10.65 -6.37
N ILE A 274 49.97 -11.87 -6.35
CA ILE A 274 50.79 -13.09 -6.48
C ILE A 274 51.50 -13.09 -7.83
N VAL A 275 50.76 -12.90 -8.93
CA VAL A 275 51.34 -12.84 -10.28
C VAL A 275 52.39 -11.73 -10.40
N LEU A 276 52.10 -10.54 -9.88
CA LEU A 276 53.06 -9.41 -9.85
C LEU A 276 54.32 -9.75 -9.03
N LYS A 277 54.18 -10.37 -7.86
CA LYS A 277 55.33 -10.81 -7.05
C LYS A 277 56.19 -11.82 -7.81
N THR A 278 55.57 -12.76 -8.53
CA THR A 278 56.30 -13.75 -9.35
C THR A 278 57.05 -13.06 -10.50
N LEU A 279 56.45 -12.05 -11.15
CA LEU A 279 57.10 -11.25 -12.19
C LEU A 279 58.25 -10.37 -11.65
N ILE A 280 58.13 -9.86 -10.41
CA ILE A 280 59.17 -9.04 -9.78
C ILE A 280 60.46 -9.83 -9.50
N LYS A 281 60.35 -11.15 -9.29
CA LYS A 281 61.48 -12.05 -9.03
C LYS A 281 62.36 -12.33 -10.27
N ILE A 282 61.95 -11.89 -11.46
CA ILE A 282 62.81 -11.94 -12.65
C ILE A 282 63.96 -10.93 -12.46
N PRO A 283 65.25 -11.31 -12.69
CA PRO A 283 66.37 -10.38 -12.62
C PRO A 283 66.13 -9.11 -13.46
N SER A 284 66.56 -7.95 -12.98
CA SER A 284 66.31 -6.66 -13.66
C SER A 284 66.91 -6.60 -15.08
N ALA A 285 68.04 -7.28 -15.30
CA ALA A 285 68.67 -7.42 -16.62
C ALA A 285 67.78 -8.18 -17.60
N ASP A 286 67.22 -9.32 -17.18
CA ASP A 286 66.34 -10.15 -18.01
C ASP A 286 64.98 -9.47 -18.27
N ARG A 287 64.46 -8.69 -17.30
CA ARG A 287 63.25 -7.89 -17.50
C ARG A 287 63.41 -6.82 -18.59
N ARG A 288 64.54 -6.10 -18.59
CA ARG A 288 64.81 -5.09 -19.62
C ARG A 288 64.96 -5.72 -20.99
N ARG A 289 65.57 -6.91 -21.06
CA ARG A 289 65.68 -7.68 -22.30
C ARG A 289 64.30 -8.11 -22.81
N ILE A 290 63.42 -8.64 -21.96
CA ILE A 290 62.04 -9.00 -22.35
C ILE A 290 61.28 -7.77 -22.87
N VAL A 291 61.43 -6.61 -22.22
CA VAL A 291 60.78 -5.37 -22.66
C VAL A 291 61.36 -4.91 -24.00
N ALA A 292 62.69 -4.94 -24.17
CA ALA A 292 63.33 -4.57 -25.42
C ALA A 292 62.95 -5.51 -26.58
N ASP A 293 62.96 -6.83 -26.36
CA ASP A 293 62.54 -7.82 -27.35
C ASP A 293 61.05 -7.64 -27.73
N LEU A 294 60.19 -7.29 -26.76
CA LEU A 294 58.78 -6.97 -27.01
C LEU A 294 58.59 -5.63 -27.73
N GLU A 295 59.37 -4.60 -27.39
CA GLU A 295 59.36 -3.31 -28.09
C GLU A 295 59.82 -3.48 -29.53
N GLU A 296 60.84 -4.31 -29.79
CA GLU A 296 61.32 -4.65 -31.13
C GLU A 296 60.28 -5.46 -31.92
N GLU A 297 59.59 -6.43 -31.30
CA GLU A 297 58.53 -7.21 -31.95
C GLU A 297 57.27 -6.37 -32.20
N ILE A 298 56.96 -5.43 -31.31
CA ILE A 298 55.89 -4.44 -31.45
C ILE A 298 56.24 -3.43 -32.54
N GLU A 299 57.47 -2.90 -32.59
CA GLU A 299 57.95 -2.04 -33.67
C GLU A 299 57.92 -2.79 -35.01
N GLY A 300 58.34 -4.06 -35.06
CA GLY A 300 58.24 -4.90 -36.26
C GLY A 300 56.79 -5.17 -36.71
N LEU A 301 55.84 -5.25 -35.79
CA LEU A 301 54.39 -5.31 -36.12
C LEU A 301 53.84 -3.95 -36.57
N PHE A 302 54.33 -2.85 -35.99
CA PHE A 302 53.97 -1.48 -36.39
C PHE A 302 54.59 -1.07 -37.72
N GLU A 303 55.71 -1.66 -38.13
CA GLU A 303 56.28 -1.50 -39.48
C GLU A 303 55.46 -2.23 -40.55
N ILE A 304 54.59 -3.17 -40.17
CA ILE A 304 53.71 -3.92 -41.09
C ILE A 304 52.32 -3.27 -41.22
N GLU A 305 51.86 -2.51 -40.23
CA GLU A 305 50.55 -1.85 -40.21
C GLU A 305 50.71 -0.32 -40.27
N ASP A 306 50.89 0.18 -41.49
CA ASP A 306 51.01 1.59 -41.81
C ASP A 306 49.69 2.33 -41.45
N ASN A 307 49.68 3.10 -40.36
CA ASN A 307 48.85 4.30 -40.21
C ASN A 307 49.21 5.14 -38.97
N GLN A 308 49.60 6.39 -39.24
CA GLN A 308 50.03 7.44 -38.31
C GLN A 308 48.98 7.88 -37.26
N GLU A 309 47.70 7.47 -37.35
CA GLU A 309 46.63 7.97 -36.48
C GLU A 309 46.67 7.44 -35.03
N ARG A 310 47.43 6.37 -34.71
CA ARG A 310 47.47 5.79 -33.36
C ARG A 310 48.60 6.27 -32.45
N ARG A 311 49.63 6.92 -33.00
CA ARG A 311 50.73 7.49 -32.18
C ARG A 311 50.25 8.65 -31.30
N GLU A 312 49.15 9.31 -31.65
CA GLU A 312 48.52 10.34 -30.82
C GLU A 312 47.71 9.75 -29.65
N GLN A 313 47.13 8.56 -29.79
CA GLN A 313 46.43 7.87 -28.70
C GLN A 313 47.38 7.36 -27.61
N MET A 314 48.63 7.00 -27.95
CA MET A 314 49.62 6.53 -26.97
C MET A 314 50.22 7.67 -26.13
N LYS A 315 50.31 8.90 -26.65
CA LYS A 315 50.85 10.05 -25.90
C LYS A 315 49.90 10.59 -24.83
N LEU A 316 48.59 10.30 -24.93
CA LEU A 316 47.57 10.73 -23.97
C LEU A 316 47.40 9.80 -22.75
N GLN A 317 48.14 8.69 -22.68
CA GLN A 317 47.99 7.68 -21.62
C GLN A 317 49.13 7.65 -20.59
N ASN A 318 49.87 8.75 -20.44
CA ASN A 318 50.70 9.01 -19.25
C ASN A 318 49.83 9.45 -18.05
N VAL A 319 48.73 8.74 -17.81
CA VAL A 319 47.93 8.92 -16.60
C VAL A 319 48.67 8.20 -15.49
N GLU A 320 49.15 8.97 -14.51
CA GLU A 320 49.69 8.48 -13.24
C GLU A 320 48.98 7.20 -12.83
N ALA A 321 49.74 6.12 -12.64
CA ALA A 321 49.24 4.83 -12.19
C ALA A 321 48.77 4.88 -10.72
N LYS A 322 47.86 5.80 -10.38
CA LYS A 322 46.98 5.65 -9.22
C LYS A 322 46.25 4.34 -9.42
N SER A 323 46.37 3.46 -8.43
CA SER A 323 45.74 2.14 -8.40
C SER A 323 44.30 2.23 -8.93
N ILE A 324 44.11 1.84 -10.19
CA ILE A 324 42.83 1.78 -10.91
C ILE A 324 41.79 1.06 -10.05
N PHE A 325 42.25 0.06 -9.30
CA PHE A 325 41.48 -0.70 -8.33
C PHE A 325 40.92 0.14 -7.16
N LYS A 326 41.70 1.06 -6.58
CA LYS A 326 41.25 1.91 -5.46
C LYS A 326 40.18 2.91 -5.92
N SER A 327 40.35 3.47 -7.12
CA SER A 327 39.38 4.39 -7.73
C SER A 327 38.04 3.71 -8.04
N HIS A 328 38.06 2.54 -8.71
CA HIS A 328 36.84 1.81 -9.04
C HIS A 328 36.12 1.23 -7.81
N THR A 329 36.86 0.81 -6.77
CA THR A 329 36.24 0.33 -5.52
C THR A 329 35.51 1.47 -4.80
N PHE A 330 36.09 2.67 -4.76
CA PHE A 330 35.45 3.85 -4.17
C PHE A 330 34.19 4.26 -4.95
N MET A 331 34.29 4.39 -6.28
CA MET A 331 33.16 4.72 -7.15
C MET A 331 32.01 3.71 -7.00
N TYR A 332 32.32 2.43 -6.87
CA TYR A 332 31.32 1.39 -6.62
C TYR A 332 30.63 1.54 -5.26
N MET A 333 31.39 1.80 -4.18
CA MET A 333 30.82 2.01 -2.84
C MET A 333 29.88 3.22 -2.82
N VAL A 334 30.30 4.34 -3.43
CA VAL A 334 29.46 5.53 -3.59
C VAL A 334 28.17 5.17 -4.34
N ALA A 335 28.28 4.46 -5.45
CA ALA A 335 27.11 4.10 -6.24
C ALA A 335 26.17 3.11 -5.54
N LEU A 336 26.70 2.19 -4.72
CA LEU A 336 25.90 1.27 -3.91
C LEU A 336 25.16 2.01 -2.78
N VAL A 337 25.76 3.04 -2.19
CA VAL A 337 25.09 3.94 -1.22
C VAL A 337 23.99 4.76 -1.89
N VAL A 338 24.26 5.34 -3.06
CA VAL A 338 23.25 6.08 -3.84
C VAL A 338 22.08 5.17 -4.22
N MET A 339 22.37 3.96 -4.69
CA MET A 339 21.36 2.95 -4.99
C MET A 339 20.56 2.54 -3.75
N GLY A 340 21.24 2.33 -2.61
CA GLY A 340 20.58 1.97 -1.36
C GLY A 340 19.67 3.06 -0.83
N THR A 341 20.10 4.32 -0.86
CA THR A 341 19.27 5.46 -0.44
C THR A 341 18.05 5.64 -1.35
N LEU A 342 18.21 5.51 -2.67
CA LEU A 342 17.10 5.57 -3.62
C LEU A 342 16.14 4.37 -3.51
N ALA A 343 16.67 3.17 -3.24
CA ALA A 343 15.84 2.00 -2.98
C ALA A 343 15.03 2.17 -1.69
N LEU A 344 15.65 2.67 -0.62
CA LEU A 344 15.00 2.88 0.67
C LEU A 344 13.97 4.00 0.64
N SER A 345 14.17 5.04 -0.17
CA SER A 345 13.21 6.14 -0.26
C SER A 345 11.83 5.71 -0.78
N GLN A 346 11.75 4.62 -1.54
CA GLN A 346 10.49 4.04 -2.02
C GLN A 346 9.59 3.50 -0.91
N PHE A 347 10.15 3.17 0.25
CA PHE A 347 9.41 2.63 1.39
C PHE A 347 8.78 3.75 2.24
N ILE A 348 9.21 5.01 2.08
CA ILE A 348 8.71 6.13 2.88
C ILE A 348 7.23 6.43 2.57
N PRO A 349 6.80 6.64 1.31
CA PRO A 349 5.40 6.93 1.00
C PRO A 349 4.38 5.90 1.53
N PRO A 350 4.55 4.58 1.33
CA PRO A 350 3.56 3.61 1.80
C PRO A 350 3.46 3.56 3.33
N LEU A 351 4.58 3.70 4.05
CA LEU A 351 4.58 3.76 5.53
C LEU A 351 3.85 5.00 6.05
N MET A 352 4.08 6.17 5.44
CA MET A 352 3.38 7.39 5.80
C MET A 352 1.88 7.31 5.47
N SER A 353 1.54 6.78 4.30
CA SER A 353 0.14 6.66 3.87
C SER A 353 -0.65 5.74 4.80
N GLY A 354 -0.13 4.56 5.15
CA GLY A 354 -0.85 3.60 6.01
C GLY A 354 -1.28 4.21 7.34
N THR A 355 -0.38 4.93 8.02
CA THR A 355 -0.70 5.58 9.30
C THR A 355 -1.74 6.69 9.17
N ASN A 356 -1.74 7.42 8.06
CA ASN A 356 -2.71 8.48 7.80
C ASN A 356 -4.07 7.91 7.41
N SER A 357 -4.11 6.89 6.56
CA SER A 357 -5.35 6.22 6.15
C SER A 357 -6.07 5.58 7.34
N ASP A 358 -5.33 4.98 8.27
CA ASP A 358 -5.89 4.41 9.50
C ASP A 358 -6.53 5.49 10.39
N LYS A 359 -5.88 6.65 10.52
CA LYS A 359 -6.41 7.80 11.25
C LYS A 359 -7.67 8.35 10.60
N THR A 360 -7.67 8.52 9.28
CA THR A 360 -8.84 8.97 8.51
C THR A 360 -10.01 7.98 8.65
N ALA A 361 -9.74 6.67 8.57
CA ALA A 361 -10.77 5.64 8.74
C ALA A 361 -11.42 5.68 10.12
N ARG A 362 -10.64 5.88 11.19
CA ARG A 362 -11.18 6.06 12.55
C ARG A 362 -12.02 7.34 12.66
N MET A 363 -11.59 8.43 12.03
CA MET A 363 -12.32 9.70 12.03
C MET A 363 -13.68 9.56 11.34
N ILE A 364 -13.71 8.93 10.15
CA ILE A 364 -14.95 8.62 9.43
C ILE A 364 -15.87 7.72 10.26
N MET A 365 -15.31 6.73 10.97
CA MET A 365 -16.10 5.87 11.85
C MET A 365 -16.75 6.65 12.99
N ILE A 366 -15.98 7.46 13.73
CA ILE A 366 -16.52 8.28 14.82
C ILE A 366 -17.55 9.27 14.30
N SER A 367 -17.28 9.91 13.15
CA SER A 367 -18.22 10.81 12.48
C SER A 367 -19.54 10.10 12.15
N ASN A 368 -19.48 8.92 11.55
CA ASN A 368 -20.66 8.09 11.28
C ASN A 368 -21.37 7.63 12.55
N GLU A 369 -20.64 7.34 13.63
CA GLU A 369 -21.23 6.98 14.92
C GLU A 369 -21.99 8.16 15.54
N ARG A 370 -21.47 9.40 15.43
CA ARG A 370 -22.22 10.62 15.84
C ARG A 370 -23.54 10.72 15.09
N ARG A 371 -23.53 10.54 13.77
CA ARG A 371 -24.76 10.56 12.96
C ARG A 371 -25.73 9.46 13.37
N TYR A 372 -25.22 8.28 13.72
CA TYR A 372 -26.05 7.20 14.25
C TYR A 372 -26.71 7.58 15.58
N ASP A 373 -25.95 8.11 16.54
CA ASP A 373 -26.51 8.52 17.83
C ASP A 373 -27.54 9.64 17.67
N ILE A 374 -27.31 10.63 16.79
CA ILE A 374 -28.28 11.69 16.49
C ILE A 374 -29.59 11.10 15.97
N GLN A 375 -29.51 10.18 15.00
CA GLN A 375 -30.69 9.52 14.46
C GLN A 375 -31.42 8.70 15.53
N MET A 376 -30.68 8.06 16.43
CA MET A 376 -31.25 7.26 17.51
C MET A 376 -31.85 8.12 18.63
N ILE A 377 -31.25 9.27 18.93
CA ILE A 377 -31.81 10.30 19.81
C ILE A 377 -33.14 10.76 19.23
N ASN A 378 -33.19 11.13 17.95
CA ASN A 378 -34.41 11.59 17.28
C ASN A 378 -35.52 10.54 17.27
N TYR A 379 -35.19 9.26 17.12
CA TYR A 379 -36.17 8.19 17.33
C TYR A 379 -36.67 8.14 18.79
N LEU A 380 -35.76 8.04 19.76
CA LEU A 380 -36.12 7.85 21.17
C LEU A 380 -36.87 9.05 21.78
N VAL A 381 -36.60 10.28 21.33
CA VAL A 381 -37.35 11.46 21.79
C VAL A 381 -38.80 11.47 21.29
N ASN A 382 -39.09 10.79 20.17
CA ASN A 382 -40.46 10.57 19.68
C ASN A 382 -41.16 9.38 20.36
N GLU A 383 -40.40 8.44 20.93
CA GLU A 383 -40.96 7.34 21.75
C GLU A 383 -41.46 7.83 23.12
N LEU A 384 -40.82 8.83 23.72
CA LEU A 384 -41.20 9.39 25.02
C LEU A 384 -42.65 9.93 25.06
N PRO A 385 -43.10 10.82 24.15
CA PRO A 385 -44.48 11.30 24.14
C PRO A 385 -45.48 10.25 23.64
N ALA A 386 -45.01 9.22 22.90
CA ALA A 386 -45.87 8.10 22.51
C ALA A 386 -46.27 7.22 23.69
N GLY A 387 -45.41 7.10 24.72
CA GLY A 387 -45.75 6.43 25.98
C GLY A 387 -46.15 4.96 25.82
N ASP A 388 -45.57 4.26 24.84
CA ASP A 388 -45.97 2.91 24.45
C ASP A 388 -45.46 1.84 25.43
N THR A 389 -46.28 1.56 26.46
CA THR A 389 -46.00 0.55 27.50
C THR A 389 -46.06 -0.89 26.99
N THR A 390 -46.46 -1.11 25.74
CA THR A 390 -46.48 -2.45 25.14
C THR A 390 -45.11 -2.83 24.56
N VAL A 391 -44.31 -1.83 24.20
CA VAL A 391 -42.97 -2.01 23.64
C VAL A 391 -41.91 -1.87 24.72
N TRP A 392 -42.03 -0.83 25.54
CA TRP A 392 -41.00 -0.41 26.48
C TRP A 392 -41.39 -0.73 27.91
N SER A 393 -40.40 -1.17 28.69
CA SER A 393 -40.55 -1.18 30.13
C SER A 393 -40.46 0.24 30.71
N ASP A 394 -40.99 0.43 31.92
CA ASP A 394 -40.94 1.71 32.61
C ASP A 394 -39.50 2.24 32.67
N TYR A 395 -39.31 3.51 32.28
CA TYR A 395 -38.02 4.21 32.22
C TYR A 395 -37.01 3.71 31.17
N GLU A 396 -37.32 2.70 30.38
CA GLU A 396 -36.38 2.11 29.42
C GLU A 396 -35.99 3.09 28.31
N VAL A 397 -36.96 3.83 27.76
CA VAL A 397 -36.72 4.84 26.72
C VAL A 397 -35.81 5.94 27.24
N GLN A 398 -36.04 6.43 28.45
CA GLN A 398 -35.23 7.44 29.13
C GLN A 398 -33.80 6.95 29.33
N GLN A 399 -33.63 5.69 29.77
CA GLN A 399 -32.32 5.09 29.95
C GLN A 399 -31.57 4.98 28.61
N GLN A 400 -32.24 4.48 27.56
CA GLN A 400 -31.65 4.40 26.22
C GLN A 400 -31.28 5.78 25.69
N LEU A 401 -32.15 6.78 25.86
CA LEU A 401 -31.89 8.16 25.43
C LEU A 401 -30.67 8.74 26.15
N THR A 402 -30.58 8.55 27.48
CA THR A 402 -29.41 8.96 28.28
C THR A 402 -28.12 8.37 27.75
N LEU A 403 -28.13 7.06 27.44
CA LEU A 403 -26.96 6.36 26.88
C LEU A 403 -26.55 6.94 25.51
N ARG A 404 -27.51 7.27 24.64
CA ARG A 404 -27.22 7.85 23.31
C ARG A 404 -26.71 9.28 23.41
N ILE A 405 -27.29 10.12 24.28
CA ILE A 405 -26.81 11.49 24.54
C ILE A 405 -25.36 11.46 25.06
N TYR A 406 -25.07 10.58 26.02
CA TYR A 406 -23.72 10.41 26.56
C TYR A 406 -22.74 9.92 25.49
N GLY A 407 -23.15 8.95 24.66
CA GLY A 407 -22.37 8.45 23.54
C GLY A 407 -22.04 9.53 22.53
N LEU A 408 -23.03 10.31 22.10
CA LEU A 408 -22.86 11.44 21.18
C LEU A 408 -21.90 12.48 21.76
N THR A 409 -22.10 12.88 23.02
CA THR A 409 -21.24 13.85 23.72
C THR A 409 -19.79 13.41 23.74
N THR A 410 -19.53 12.15 24.10
CA THR A 410 -18.18 11.59 24.21
C THR A 410 -17.50 11.52 22.85
N ARG A 411 -18.21 11.07 21.82
CA ARG A 411 -17.68 10.99 20.44
C ARG A 411 -17.43 12.36 19.85
N HIS A 412 -18.33 13.30 20.06
CA HIS A 412 -18.19 14.69 19.63
C HIS A 412 -16.95 15.33 20.26
N ARG A 413 -16.79 15.23 21.59
CA ARG A 413 -15.58 15.70 22.29
C ARG A 413 -14.31 15.02 21.81
N SER A 414 -14.35 13.71 21.56
CA SER A 414 -13.19 12.96 21.07
C SER A 414 -12.71 13.46 19.70
N LEU A 415 -13.64 13.83 18.83
CA LEU A 415 -13.37 14.33 17.49
C LEU A 415 -12.97 15.82 17.49
N LEU A 416 -13.42 16.63 18.46
CA LEU A 416 -12.90 17.98 18.67
C LEU A 416 -11.49 17.98 19.27
N ALA A 417 -11.25 17.18 20.31
CA ALA A 417 -9.99 17.16 21.04
C ALA A 417 -8.90 16.28 20.40
N GLY A 418 -9.27 15.36 19.49
CA GLY A 418 -8.33 14.44 18.85
C GLY A 418 -7.82 13.33 19.80
N THR A 419 -8.71 12.65 20.50
CA THR A 419 -8.35 11.61 21.49
C THR A 419 -8.40 10.19 20.90
N ALA A 420 -7.85 9.21 21.63
CA ALA A 420 -7.92 7.78 21.28
C ALA A 420 -7.40 7.40 19.87
N GLY A 421 -6.41 8.14 19.36
CA GLY A 421 -5.81 7.89 18.04
C GLY A 421 -6.65 8.41 16.88
N VAL A 422 -7.68 9.22 17.14
CA VAL A 422 -8.47 9.93 16.13
C VAL A 422 -7.96 11.37 16.03
N PRO A 423 -7.64 11.88 14.83
CA PRO A 423 -7.29 13.29 14.66
C PRO A 423 -8.47 14.22 14.98
N SER A 424 -8.16 15.45 15.40
CA SER A 424 -9.19 16.48 15.55
C SER A 424 -9.72 16.94 14.18
N THR A 425 -10.99 17.36 14.09
CA THR A 425 -11.50 18.06 12.89
C THR A 425 -10.64 19.25 12.49
N SER A 426 -10.04 19.93 13.46
CA SER A 426 -9.14 21.06 13.22
C SER A 426 -7.84 20.71 12.49
N THR A 427 -7.49 19.42 12.40
CA THR A 427 -6.29 18.96 11.69
C THR A 427 -6.51 18.78 10.19
N VAL A 428 -7.74 18.88 9.71
CA VAL A 428 -8.12 18.74 8.30
C VAL A 428 -8.70 20.08 7.82
N PRO A 429 -7.90 20.96 7.20
CA PRO A 429 -8.32 22.30 6.79
C PRO A 429 -9.54 22.30 5.86
N GLU A 430 -9.69 21.26 5.05
CA GLU A 430 -10.83 21.10 4.14
C GLU A 430 -12.18 20.95 4.87
N LEU A 431 -12.17 20.63 6.17
CA LEU A 431 -13.38 20.53 6.98
C LEU A 431 -13.77 21.86 7.65
N ASP A 432 -12.94 22.91 7.59
CA ASP A 432 -13.18 24.12 8.39
C ASP A 432 -14.47 24.83 8.03
N GLN A 433 -14.81 24.89 6.74
CA GLN A 433 -16.05 25.48 6.26
C GLN A 433 -17.29 24.71 6.71
N ILE A 434 -17.20 23.39 6.81
CA ILE A 434 -18.33 22.53 7.17
C ILE A 434 -18.49 22.49 8.70
N CYS A 435 -17.38 22.38 9.43
CA CYS A 435 -17.39 22.11 10.86
C CYS A 435 -17.39 23.39 11.72
N ARG A 436 -16.58 24.41 11.37
CA ARG A 436 -16.18 25.49 12.29
C ARG A 436 -16.58 26.89 11.84
N SER A 437 -16.14 27.33 10.66
CA SER A 437 -16.43 28.69 10.18
C SER A 437 -17.86 28.82 9.71
N GLY A 438 -18.47 27.70 9.29
CA GLY A 438 -19.78 27.68 8.71
C GLY A 438 -19.85 28.54 7.43
N GLY A 439 -21.00 29.16 7.18
CA GLY A 439 -21.24 30.01 6.02
C GLY A 439 -21.81 29.28 4.80
N ILE A 440 -22.10 27.99 4.92
CA ILE A 440 -22.80 27.19 3.91
C ILE A 440 -24.06 26.58 4.52
N CYS A 441 -25.11 26.46 3.71
CA CYS A 441 -26.26 25.66 4.08
C CYS A 441 -25.89 24.17 4.01
N LEU A 442 -26.13 23.44 5.09
CA LEU A 442 -25.75 22.03 5.19
C LEU A 442 -26.79 21.08 4.56
N ALA A 443 -28.06 21.49 4.51
CA ALA A 443 -29.14 20.71 3.91
C ALA A 443 -29.10 20.73 2.37
N ASP A 444 -29.28 19.56 1.75
CA ASP A 444 -29.28 19.41 0.28
C ASP A 444 -30.37 20.23 -0.42
N ILE A 445 -31.52 20.41 0.25
CA ILE A 445 -32.68 21.16 -0.26
C ILE A 445 -32.50 22.69 -0.18
N GLY A 446 -31.40 23.16 0.41
CA GLY A 446 -31.15 24.57 0.67
C GLY A 446 -31.89 25.12 1.89
N CYS A 447 -31.46 26.30 2.35
CA CYS A 447 -31.94 26.92 3.60
C CYS A 447 -32.88 28.11 3.35
N GLU A 448 -33.17 28.47 2.09
CA GLU A 448 -33.89 29.72 1.77
C GLU A 448 -35.41 29.63 1.95
N ASN A 449 -36.01 28.47 1.69
CA ASN A 449 -37.47 28.28 1.68
C ASN A 449 -37.99 27.47 2.88
N ARG A 450 -37.23 27.43 3.98
CA ARG A 450 -37.60 26.63 5.16
C ARG A 450 -38.42 27.46 6.16
N PRO A 451 -39.42 26.87 6.82
CA PRO A 451 -40.14 27.54 7.88
C PRO A 451 -39.22 27.70 9.11
N PHE A 452 -38.83 28.92 9.41
CA PHE A 452 -38.05 29.25 10.61
C PHE A 452 -38.96 29.63 11.77
N ASN A 453 -38.56 29.27 12.98
CA ASN A 453 -39.27 29.63 14.20
C ASN A 453 -38.30 30.30 15.18
N ILE A 454 -38.18 31.62 15.06
CA ILE A 454 -37.28 32.43 15.88
C ILE A 454 -37.66 32.36 17.36
N SER A 455 -38.96 32.16 17.68
CA SER A 455 -39.45 32.11 19.06
C SER A 455 -38.90 30.94 19.87
N ILE A 456 -38.48 29.85 19.20
CA ILE A 456 -37.81 28.70 19.83
C ILE A 456 -36.29 28.70 19.57
N GLY A 457 -35.75 29.75 18.95
CA GLY A 457 -34.34 29.85 18.60
C GLY A 457 -33.92 29.07 17.35
N PHE A 458 -34.87 28.61 16.52
CA PHE A 458 -34.58 27.97 15.24
C PHE A 458 -34.59 29.02 14.12
N ASP A 459 -33.45 29.67 13.92
CA ASP A 459 -33.26 30.72 12.93
C ASP A 459 -32.36 30.30 11.77
N LYS A 460 -32.23 31.19 10.79
CA LYS A 460 -31.38 30.96 9.63
C LYS A 460 -29.91 30.94 10.03
N ASP A 461 -29.47 31.85 10.90
CA ASP A 461 -28.06 32.05 11.24
C ASP A 461 -27.45 30.81 11.90
N LEU A 462 -28.23 30.12 12.74
CA LEU A 462 -27.89 28.82 13.31
C LEU A 462 -27.46 27.80 12.24
N LEU A 463 -28.21 27.66 11.15
CA LEU A 463 -27.90 26.67 10.12
C LEU A 463 -26.58 26.97 9.39
N TYR A 464 -26.04 28.18 9.53
CA TYR A 464 -24.76 28.61 8.96
C TYR A 464 -23.61 28.60 9.98
N THR A 465 -23.78 28.14 11.23
CA THR A 465 -22.69 28.14 12.23
C THR A 465 -21.69 26.99 12.06
N GLY A 466 -22.04 25.97 11.28
CA GLY A 466 -21.23 24.76 11.08
C GLY A 466 -21.66 23.59 11.97
N VAL A 467 -21.33 22.37 11.52
CA VAL A 467 -21.84 21.10 12.07
C VAL A 467 -21.45 20.89 13.53
N ASP A 468 -20.24 21.30 13.94
CA ASP A 468 -19.80 21.00 15.30
C ASP A 468 -20.67 21.75 16.33
N HIS A 469 -21.04 23.00 16.06
CA HIS A 469 -21.97 23.75 16.92
C HIS A 469 -23.38 23.15 16.89
N LEU A 470 -23.88 22.75 15.72
CA LEU A 470 -25.21 22.12 15.61
C LEU A 470 -25.31 20.82 16.44
N VAL A 471 -24.23 20.05 16.53
CA VAL A 471 -24.19 18.83 17.37
C VAL A 471 -24.26 19.18 18.85
N GLU A 472 -23.59 20.25 19.30
CA GLU A 472 -23.68 20.74 20.68
C GLU A 472 -25.10 21.18 21.02
N VAL A 473 -25.74 21.93 20.12
CA VAL A 473 -27.13 22.38 20.26
C VAL A 473 -28.09 21.17 20.35
N GLN A 474 -27.91 20.16 19.50
CA GLN A 474 -28.70 18.91 19.59
C GLN A 474 -28.54 18.21 20.94
N ILE A 475 -27.30 18.12 21.46
CA ILE A 475 -27.04 17.52 22.78
C ILE A 475 -27.76 18.31 23.88
N GLU A 476 -27.70 19.64 23.81
CA GLU A 476 -28.34 20.53 24.77
C GLU A 476 -29.86 20.34 24.80
N HIS A 477 -30.53 20.42 23.65
CA HIS A 477 -31.98 20.25 23.55
C HIS A 477 -32.43 18.83 23.92
N ALA A 478 -31.69 17.80 23.53
CA ALA A 478 -31.99 16.42 23.94
C ALA A 478 -31.90 16.24 25.46
N THR A 479 -30.90 16.87 26.09
CA THR A 479 -30.73 16.83 27.55
C THR A 479 -31.84 17.61 28.26
N LYS A 480 -32.18 18.80 27.79
CA LYS A 480 -33.29 19.61 28.34
C LYS A 480 -34.63 18.87 28.25
N TYR A 481 -34.92 18.29 27.09
CA TYR A 481 -36.15 17.54 26.87
C TYR A 481 -36.26 16.35 27.84
N LEU A 482 -35.19 15.57 28.00
CA LEU A 482 -35.13 14.46 28.94
C LEU A 482 -35.32 14.91 30.40
N MET A 483 -34.73 16.05 30.79
CA MET A 483 -34.82 16.55 32.17
C MET A 483 -36.16 17.21 32.49
N SER A 484 -36.94 17.60 31.48
CA SER A 484 -38.24 18.27 31.66
C SER A 484 -39.30 17.39 32.32
N ASN A 485 -39.19 16.07 32.16
CA ASN A 485 -40.21 15.07 32.55
C ASN A 485 -41.63 15.34 32.02
N SER A 486 -41.79 16.28 31.07
CA SER A 486 -43.04 16.60 30.40
C SER A 486 -42.89 16.30 28.92
N TYR A 487 -43.10 15.02 28.58
CA TYR A 487 -42.91 14.50 27.24
C TYR A 487 -44.18 14.70 26.42
N THR A 488 -44.21 15.73 25.58
CA THR A 488 -45.32 16.02 24.67
C THR A 488 -44.79 16.38 23.29
N TYR A 489 -45.61 16.14 22.26
CA TYR A 489 -45.26 16.54 20.89
C TYR A 489 -45.20 18.07 20.71
N ASP A 490 -45.86 18.83 21.57
CA ASP A 490 -45.84 20.30 21.58
C ASP A 490 -44.60 20.90 22.25
N ASN A 491 -43.70 20.07 22.78
CA ASN A 491 -42.51 20.55 23.46
C ASN A 491 -41.56 21.24 22.44
N PRO A 492 -41.12 22.48 22.71
CA PRO A 492 -40.28 23.23 21.78
C PRO A 492 -38.93 22.56 21.52
N ASP A 493 -38.35 21.85 22.50
CA ASP A 493 -37.08 21.14 22.34
C ASP A 493 -37.22 19.97 21.35
N LEU A 494 -38.36 19.26 21.36
CA LEU A 494 -38.62 18.18 20.41
C LEU A 494 -38.76 18.73 18.99
N TYR A 495 -39.57 19.78 18.81
CA TYR A 495 -39.73 20.43 17.52
C TYR A 495 -38.40 20.95 16.98
N TYR A 496 -37.54 21.49 17.84
CA TYR A 496 -36.20 21.93 17.48
C TYR A 496 -35.34 20.77 16.94
N MET A 497 -35.26 19.67 17.68
CA MET A 497 -34.48 18.48 17.28
C MET A 497 -34.98 17.88 15.96
N MET A 498 -36.29 17.84 15.75
CA MET A 498 -36.89 17.33 14.50
C MET A 498 -36.50 18.18 13.28
N ASN A 499 -36.49 19.52 13.41
CA ASN A 499 -36.10 20.39 12.30
C ASN A 499 -34.60 20.38 12.02
N LEU A 500 -33.78 20.17 13.05
CA LEU A 500 -32.32 20.14 12.93
C LEU A 500 -31.77 18.82 12.37
N GLN A 501 -32.56 17.74 12.44
CA GLN A 501 -32.14 16.40 12.04
C GLN A 501 -31.57 16.32 10.61
N ALA A 502 -32.24 16.94 9.64
CA ALA A 502 -31.82 16.90 8.24
C ALA A 502 -30.45 17.59 8.05
N ASP A 503 -30.28 18.77 8.64
CA ASP A 503 -29.03 19.55 8.57
C ASP A 503 -27.85 18.81 9.21
N LEU A 504 -28.08 18.15 10.35
CA LEU A 504 -27.07 17.31 11.00
C LEU A 504 -26.75 16.07 10.17
N ALA A 505 -27.75 15.41 9.61
CA ALA A 505 -27.56 14.22 8.80
C ALA A 505 -26.76 14.53 7.52
N ASP A 506 -27.11 15.60 6.82
CA ASP A 506 -26.44 16.04 5.60
C ASP A 506 -25.08 16.66 5.89
N GLY A 507 -24.96 17.49 6.92
CA GLY A 507 -23.70 18.08 7.34
C GLY A 507 -22.66 17.02 7.72
N ILE A 508 -23.04 16.01 8.51
CA ILE A 508 -22.12 14.89 8.83
C ILE A 508 -21.81 14.05 7.59
N ARG A 509 -22.77 13.87 6.67
CA ARG A 509 -22.51 13.20 5.37
C ARG A 509 -21.46 13.97 4.56
N GLN A 510 -21.54 15.30 4.53
CA GLN A 510 -20.58 16.15 3.86
C GLN A 510 -19.18 16.02 4.48
N ILE A 511 -19.07 15.97 5.82
CA ILE A 511 -17.80 15.68 6.52
C ILE A 511 -17.20 14.36 6.03
N ASP A 512 -17.99 13.28 6.03
CA ASP A 512 -17.52 11.95 5.63
C ASP A 512 -17.07 11.93 4.16
N SER A 513 -17.84 12.54 3.26
CA SER A 513 -17.50 12.63 1.84
C SER A 513 -16.22 13.43 1.60
N THR A 514 -16.04 14.55 2.32
CA THR A 514 -14.85 15.39 2.24
C THR A 514 -13.62 14.64 2.75
N LEU A 515 -13.74 13.89 3.85
CA LEU A 515 -12.65 13.04 4.36
C LEU A 515 -12.24 11.97 3.36
N ILE A 516 -13.20 11.33 2.69
CA ILE A 516 -12.91 10.34 1.63
C ILE A 516 -12.20 10.99 0.45
N ASP A 517 -12.63 12.17 0.02
CA ASP A 517 -12.00 12.87 -1.09
C ASP A 517 -10.58 13.35 -0.76
N VAL A 518 -10.35 13.84 0.46
CA VAL A 518 -9.01 14.16 0.96
C VAL A 518 -8.12 12.91 0.95
N GLU A 519 -8.61 11.78 1.45
CA GLU A 519 -7.86 10.53 1.48
C GLU A 519 -7.58 9.98 0.08
N ARG A 520 -8.54 10.08 -0.85
CA ARG A 520 -8.39 9.68 -2.25
C ARG A 520 -7.33 10.52 -2.94
N LYS A 521 -7.37 11.85 -2.80
CA LYS A 521 -6.37 12.77 -3.36
C LYS A 521 -4.99 12.49 -2.78
N ARG A 522 -4.89 12.30 -1.46
CA ARG A 522 -3.65 11.98 -0.76
C ARG A 522 -3.06 10.64 -1.20
N SER A 523 -3.87 9.59 -1.24
CA SER A 523 -3.46 8.25 -1.70
C SER A 523 -2.99 8.27 -3.16
N ALA A 524 -3.69 8.99 -4.03
CA ALA A 524 -3.28 9.17 -5.43
C ALA A 524 -1.93 9.91 -5.55
N ASN A 525 -1.72 10.95 -4.75
CA ASN A 525 -0.45 11.67 -4.70
C ASN A 525 0.71 10.77 -4.23
N PHE A 526 0.52 10.00 -3.15
CA PHE A 526 1.55 9.05 -2.70
C PHE A 526 1.82 7.95 -3.72
N LEU A 527 0.80 7.40 -4.37
CA LEU A 527 0.98 6.43 -5.45
C LEU A 527 1.79 7.02 -6.60
N ASN A 528 1.54 8.27 -6.99
CA ASN A 528 2.30 8.95 -8.04
C ASN A 528 3.76 9.17 -7.63
N ILE A 529 4.01 9.58 -6.38
CA ILE A 529 5.37 9.70 -5.83
C ILE A 529 6.08 8.34 -5.87
N THR A 530 5.42 7.26 -5.44
CA THR A 530 5.97 5.90 -5.48
C THR A 530 6.29 5.46 -6.91
N LYS A 531 5.43 5.75 -7.90
CA LYS A 531 5.70 5.47 -9.32
C LYS A 531 6.95 6.19 -9.83
N VAL A 532 7.12 7.47 -9.47
CA VAL A 532 8.29 8.26 -9.86
C VAL A 532 9.56 7.70 -9.20
N LEU A 533 9.54 7.46 -7.90
CA LEU A 533 10.68 6.87 -7.17
C LEU A 533 11.03 5.47 -7.68
N PHE A 534 10.03 4.67 -8.04
CA PHE A 534 10.21 3.37 -8.67
C PHE A 534 10.92 3.47 -10.02
N SER A 535 10.46 4.38 -10.87
CA SER A 535 11.04 4.62 -12.20
C SER A 535 12.50 5.10 -12.09
N ILE A 536 12.78 6.07 -11.21
CA ILE A 536 14.13 6.59 -10.96
C ILE A 536 15.06 5.47 -10.45
N ALA A 537 14.60 4.64 -9.52
CA ALA A 537 15.42 3.57 -8.99
C ALA A 537 15.72 2.49 -10.03
N ILE A 538 14.77 2.12 -10.89
CA ILE A 538 15.02 1.17 -11.98
C ILE A 538 16.05 1.74 -12.95
N VAL A 539 15.89 2.98 -13.40
CA VAL A 539 16.84 3.62 -14.32
C VAL A 539 18.23 3.68 -13.70
N THR A 540 18.33 4.10 -12.44
CA THR A 540 19.59 4.15 -11.69
C THR A 540 20.19 2.76 -11.53
N PHE A 541 19.37 1.74 -11.30
CA PHE A 541 19.79 0.34 -11.19
C PHE A 541 20.36 -0.20 -12.50
N VAL A 542 19.70 0.09 -13.63
CA VAL A 542 20.19 -0.30 -14.95
C VAL A 542 21.49 0.42 -15.28
N LEU A 543 21.57 1.73 -15.02
CA LEU A 543 22.79 2.52 -15.21
C LEU A 543 23.95 2.00 -14.34
N PHE A 544 23.69 1.69 -13.07
CA PHE A 544 24.67 1.08 -12.17
C PHE A 544 25.18 -0.26 -12.72
N TYR A 545 24.27 -1.11 -13.22
CA TYR A 545 24.63 -2.40 -13.78
C TYR A 545 25.51 -2.25 -15.05
N LEU A 546 25.13 -1.35 -15.96
CA LEU A 546 25.81 -1.17 -17.25
C LEU A 546 27.11 -0.36 -17.15
N LEU A 547 27.12 0.75 -16.40
CA LEU A 547 28.24 1.68 -16.39
C LEU A 547 29.30 1.33 -15.34
N ILE A 548 28.90 0.74 -14.22
CA ILE A 548 29.82 0.48 -13.11
C ILE A 548 30.14 -1.00 -13.06
N PHE A 549 29.13 -1.84 -12.88
CA PHE A 549 29.35 -3.27 -12.68
C PHE A 549 29.94 -3.96 -13.93
N TYR A 550 29.33 -3.77 -15.10
CA TYR A 550 29.81 -4.37 -16.34
C TYR A 550 31.22 -3.88 -16.70
N VAL A 551 31.50 -2.58 -16.55
CA VAL A 551 32.83 -2.00 -16.82
C VAL A 551 33.89 -2.56 -15.86
N ILE A 552 33.61 -2.62 -14.56
CA ILE A 552 34.56 -3.17 -13.57
C ILE A 552 34.85 -4.65 -13.85
N ILE A 553 33.83 -5.45 -14.15
CA ILE A 553 34.04 -6.87 -14.49
C ILE A 553 34.80 -7.03 -15.80
N SER A 554 34.45 -6.25 -16.83
CA SER A 554 35.13 -6.31 -18.12
C SER A 554 36.60 -5.94 -17.95
N ALA A 555 36.91 -4.83 -17.28
CA ALA A 555 38.27 -4.41 -16.97
C ALA A 555 39.04 -5.47 -16.16
N ALA A 556 38.41 -6.06 -15.14
CA ALA A 556 39.03 -7.13 -14.34
C ALA A 556 39.32 -8.39 -15.18
N ARG A 557 38.40 -8.78 -16.07
CA ARG A 557 38.62 -9.92 -16.99
C ARG A 557 39.76 -9.63 -17.95
N THR A 558 39.81 -8.44 -18.55
CA THR A 558 40.86 -8.05 -19.49
C THR A 558 42.22 -7.98 -18.80
N GLN A 559 42.31 -7.39 -17.61
CA GLN A 559 43.55 -7.35 -16.82
C GLN A 559 44.05 -8.74 -16.45
N MET A 560 43.17 -9.64 -16.00
CA MET A 560 43.56 -11.01 -15.69
C MET A 560 43.98 -11.80 -16.93
N ALA A 561 43.31 -11.60 -18.08
CA ALA A 561 43.69 -12.21 -19.34
C ALA A 561 45.04 -11.70 -19.86
N MET A 562 45.32 -10.40 -19.74
CA MET A 562 46.61 -9.82 -20.10
C MET A 562 47.74 -10.34 -19.21
N MET A 563 47.52 -10.45 -17.89
CA MET A 563 48.51 -11.03 -16.97
C MET A 563 48.90 -12.47 -17.35
N VAL A 564 47.94 -13.30 -17.75
CA VAL A 564 48.23 -14.64 -18.26
C VAL A 564 49.05 -14.56 -19.54
N THR A 565 48.70 -13.66 -20.45
CA THR A 565 49.38 -13.51 -21.74
C THR A 565 50.84 -13.11 -21.54
N VAL A 566 51.11 -12.13 -20.67
CA VAL A 566 52.47 -11.71 -20.30
C VAL A 566 53.29 -12.87 -19.72
N LEU A 567 52.70 -13.70 -18.86
CA LEU A 567 53.37 -14.89 -18.29
C LEU A 567 53.83 -15.89 -19.36
N PHE A 568 53.06 -16.05 -20.44
CA PHE A 568 53.38 -16.97 -21.54
C PHE A 568 54.20 -16.32 -22.67
N TRP A 569 54.41 -15.01 -22.62
CA TRP A 569 55.32 -14.27 -23.51
C TRP A 569 56.77 -14.24 -22.99
N ILE A 570 57.01 -14.63 -21.74
CA ILE A 570 58.37 -14.78 -21.21
C ILE A 570 59.09 -15.90 -21.99
N PRO A 571 60.26 -15.64 -22.60
CA PRO A 571 61.04 -16.66 -23.28
C PRO A 571 61.34 -17.86 -22.38
N SER A 572 61.25 -19.08 -22.92
CA SER A 572 61.43 -20.32 -22.16
C SER A 572 62.79 -20.40 -21.44
N GLU A 573 63.81 -19.78 -22.01
CA GLU A 573 65.17 -19.67 -21.46
C GLU A 573 65.23 -18.90 -20.13
N ILE A 574 64.43 -17.83 -20.02
CA ILE A 574 64.34 -17.01 -18.80
C ILE A 574 63.43 -17.71 -17.79
N SER A 575 62.35 -18.34 -18.27
CA SER A 575 61.44 -19.12 -17.41
C SER A 575 62.13 -20.32 -16.75
N ALA A 576 63.11 -20.93 -17.41
CA ALA A 576 63.88 -22.07 -16.89
C ALA A 576 64.89 -21.67 -15.80
N LYS A 577 65.33 -20.40 -15.76
CA LYS A 577 66.22 -19.87 -14.72
C LYS A 577 65.49 -19.59 -13.39
N SER A 578 64.17 -19.44 -13.43
CA SER A 578 63.34 -19.20 -12.25
C SER A 578 62.43 -20.40 -11.96
N THR A 579 62.84 -21.23 -11.01
CA THR A 579 62.10 -22.44 -10.61
C THR A 579 60.67 -22.13 -10.15
N GLU A 580 60.42 -20.95 -9.56
CA GLU A 580 59.09 -20.53 -9.15
C GLU A 580 58.15 -20.19 -10.32
N ILE A 581 58.66 -19.51 -11.36
CA ILE A 581 57.88 -19.20 -12.58
C ILE A 581 57.54 -20.50 -13.31
N GLN A 582 58.51 -21.42 -13.40
CA GLN A 582 58.32 -22.72 -14.02
C GLN A 582 57.33 -23.58 -13.24
N LYS A 583 57.40 -23.60 -11.90
CA LYS A 583 56.40 -24.24 -11.05
C LYS A 583 55.02 -23.64 -11.28
N TYR A 584 54.88 -22.31 -11.29
CA TYR A 584 53.61 -21.64 -11.51
C TYR A 584 53.00 -21.92 -12.89
N LEU A 585 53.81 -21.96 -13.95
CA LEU A 585 53.39 -22.32 -15.31
C LEU A 585 52.96 -23.78 -15.47
N VAL A 586 53.48 -24.68 -14.62
CA VAL A 586 53.20 -26.13 -14.67
C VAL A 586 52.05 -26.53 -13.75
N SER A 587 52.00 -26.00 -12.52
CA SER A 587 50.97 -26.34 -11.51
C SER A 587 49.71 -25.48 -11.60
N GLY A 588 49.82 -24.24 -12.09
CA GLY A 588 48.73 -23.26 -12.07
C GLY A 588 48.37 -22.73 -10.68
N THR A 589 49.12 -23.12 -9.65
CA THR A 589 49.00 -22.68 -8.26
C THR A 589 50.40 -22.37 -7.72
N VAL A 590 50.59 -21.18 -7.15
CA VAL A 590 51.69 -21.00 -6.20
C VAL A 590 51.19 -21.69 -4.93
N GLU A 591 51.54 -22.96 -4.72
CA GLU A 591 51.63 -23.44 -3.35
C GLU A 591 52.64 -22.52 -2.67
N ALA A 592 52.15 -21.74 -1.72
CA ALA A 592 53.00 -20.94 -0.89
C ALA A 592 53.99 -21.89 -0.23
N SER A 593 55.26 -21.83 -0.63
CA SER A 593 56.32 -22.02 0.35
C SER A 593 56.21 -20.83 1.30
N GLU A 594 55.30 -20.93 2.26
CA GLU A 594 55.45 -20.26 3.54
C GLU A 594 56.74 -20.82 4.14
N ASP A 595 57.82 -20.08 3.98
CA ASP A 595 59.01 -20.09 4.83
C ASP A 595 59.75 -18.76 4.61
N SER A 596 59.22 -17.71 5.25
CA SER A 596 59.91 -16.56 5.88
C SER A 596 58.94 -15.43 6.23
#